data_AF-A0A5S4ERZ8-F1
#
_entry.id   AF-A0A5S4ERZ8-F1
#
_cell.length_a   1.000
_cell.length_b   1.000
_cell.length_c   1.000
_cell.angle_alpha   90.00
_cell.angle_beta   90.00
_cell.angle_gamma   90.00
#
_symmetry.space_group_name_H-M   'P 1'
#
loop_
_entity.id
_entity.type
_entity.pdbx_description
1 polymer ?
#
loop_
_entity_poly.entity_id
_entity_poly.type
_entity_poly.pdbx_seq_one_letter_code
_entity_poly.pdbx_strand_id
1 'polypeptide(L)'
;MLMQQTLLTLKSLRLPGMAAAFEEQQRHAQVAALAIDERFAILVDREHAYRENRRIARLLREAQLKSSQACMEDIRNGTGRNLDHVLMAQLAGCQWIRAHQNLILTGATGCRKTWLACALGNAACR
;
A
#
# COMPACT_ATOMS: atom_id res chain seq x y z
N MET A 1 1.45 -30.06 -20.98
CA MET A 1 0.51 -30.57 -19.94
C MET A 1 0.87 -30.09 -18.53
N LEU A 2 2.13 -30.22 -18.06
CA LEU A 2 2.49 -29.85 -16.68
C LEU A 2 2.22 -28.37 -16.30
N MET A 3 2.50 -27.41 -17.18
CA MET A 3 2.37 -25.97 -16.85
C MET A 3 0.94 -25.48 -16.64
N GLN A 4 0.00 -25.91 -17.49
CA GLN A 4 -1.41 -25.55 -17.31
C GLN A 4 -1.94 -26.13 -16.00
N GLN A 5 -1.51 -27.35 -15.64
CA GLN A 5 -1.83 -27.95 -14.35
C GLN A 5 -1.26 -27.13 -13.19
N THR A 6 0.00 -26.70 -13.25
CA THR A 6 0.61 -25.81 -12.24
C THR A 6 -0.18 -24.51 -12.08
N LEU A 7 -0.56 -23.84 -13.17
CA LEU A 7 -1.35 -22.60 -13.11
C LEU A 7 -2.73 -22.83 -12.49
N LEU A 8 -3.41 -23.93 -12.82
CA LEU A 8 -4.70 -24.27 -12.21
C LEU A 8 -4.56 -24.55 -10.71
N THR A 9 -3.50 -25.25 -10.29
CA THR A 9 -3.20 -25.48 -8.87
C THR A 9 -2.87 -24.19 -8.13
N LEU A 10 -2.08 -23.29 -8.71
CA LEU A 10 -1.80 -21.98 -8.09
C LEU A 10 -3.08 -21.16 -7.89
N LYS A 11 -4.00 -21.21 -8.87
CA LYS A 11 -5.31 -20.56 -8.77
C LYS A 11 -6.19 -21.21 -7.68
N SER A 12 -6.21 -22.54 -7.56
CA SER A 12 -6.98 -23.23 -6.52
C SER A 12 -6.43 -22.95 -5.11
N LEU A 13 -5.12 -22.79 -4.98
CA LEU A 13 -4.43 -22.38 -3.74
C LEU A 13 -4.62 -20.89 -3.41
N ARG A 14 -5.32 -20.11 -4.24
CA ARG A 14 -5.51 -18.66 -4.09
C ARG A 14 -4.17 -17.89 -4.10
N LEU A 15 -3.28 -18.25 -5.03
CA LEU A 15 -2.00 -17.59 -5.29
C LEU A 15 -2.00 -16.91 -6.69
N PRO A 16 -2.86 -15.90 -6.91
CA PRO A 16 -3.03 -15.29 -8.23
C PRO A 16 -1.82 -14.46 -8.68
N GLY A 17 -1.10 -13.81 -7.75
CA GLY A 17 0.12 -13.05 -8.07
C GLY A 17 1.25 -13.97 -8.48
N MET A 18 1.40 -15.10 -7.77
CA MET A 18 2.34 -16.15 -8.14
C MET A 18 2.02 -16.77 -9.50
N ALA A 19 0.73 -17.04 -9.78
CA ALA A 19 0.30 -17.59 -11.06
C ALA A 19 0.61 -16.65 -12.24
N ALA A 20 0.34 -15.35 -12.07
CA ALA A 20 0.64 -14.34 -13.08
C ALA A 20 2.15 -14.22 -13.32
N ALA A 21 2.95 -14.19 -12.24
CA ALA A 21 4.40 -14.13 -12.33
C ALA A 21 4.98 -15.39 -12.99
N PHE A 22 4.45 -16.57 -12.69
CA PHE A 22 4.87 -17.82 -13.33
C PHE A 22 4.60 -17.81 -14.84
N GLU A 23 3.44 -17.30 -15.26
CA GLU A 23 3.13 -17.12 -16.68
C GLU A 23 4.06 -16.09 -17.36
N GLU A 24 4.41 -15.00 -16.66
CA GLU A 24 5.34 -13.97 -17.12
C GLU A 24 6.75 -14.53 -17.32
N GLN A 25 7.28 -15.29 -16.35
CA GLN A 25 8.60 -15.94 -16.45
C GLN A 25 8.71 -16.85 -17.68
N GLN A 26 7.61 -17.51 -18.07
CA GLN A 26 7.58 -18.36 -19.25
C GLN A 26 7.63 -17.60 -20.57
N ARG A 27 7.17 -16.35 -20.60
CA ARG A 27 7.20 -15.50 -21.80
C ARG A 27 8.53 -14.79 -21.99
N HIS A 28 9.30 -14.60 -20.92
CA HIS A 28 10.55 -13.84 -20.95
C HIS A 28 11.79 -14.75 -20.84
N ALA A 29 12.45 -15.00 -21.97
CA ALA A 29 13.67 -15.82 -22.04
C ALA A 29 14.82 -15.31 -21.15
N GLN A 30 14.86 -14.02 -20.83
CA GLN A 30 15.85 -13.45 -19.92
C GLN A 30 15.72 -13.97 -18.48
N VAL A 31 14.51 -14.34 -18.05
CA VAL A 31 14.27 -14.91 -16.72
C VAL A 31 14.76 -16.36 -16.64
N ALA A 32 14.91 -17.05 -17.78
CA ALA A 32 15.48 -18.39 -17.81
C ALA A 32 16.98 -18.41 -17.49
N ALA A 33 17.67 -17.27 -17.63
CA ALA A 33 19.09 -17.13 -17.25
C ALA A 33 19.30 -17.01 -15.73
N LEU A 34 18.24 -16.71 -14.96
CA LEU A 34 18.29 -16.63 -13.51
C LEU A 34 18.32 -18.03 -12.88
N ALA A 35 18.96 -18.12 -11.71
CA ALA A 35 18.94 -19.34 -10.91
C ALA A 35 17.50 -19.64 -10.44
N ILE A 36 17.21 -20.91 -10.17
CA ILE A 36 15.88 -21.34 -9.73
C ILE A 36 15.44 -20.58 -8.46
N ASP A 37 16.38 -20.36 -7.53
CA ASP A 37 16.12 -19.67 -6.27
C ASP A 37 15.70 -18.21 -6.49
N GLU A 38 16.35 -17.51 -7.44
CA GLU A 38 16.01 -16.13 -7.81
C GLU A 38 14.63 -16.06 -8.46
N ARG A 39 14.34 -16.97 -9.38
CA ARG A 39 13.02 -17.05 -10.01
C ARG A 39 11.94 -17.35 -8.98
N PHE A 40 12.22 -18.24 -8.02
CA PHE A 40 11.28 -18.58 -6.96
C PHE A 40 11.04 -17.39 -6.02
N ALA A 41 12.09 -16.65 -5.65
CA ALA A 41 11.97 -15.42 -4.88
C ALA A 41 11.04 -14.41 -5.58
N ILE A 42 11.22 -14.18 -6.89
CA ILE A 42 10.35 -13.30 -7.68
C ILE A 42 8.88 -13.74 -7.63
N LEU A 43 8.61 -15.05 -7.72
CA LEU A 43 7.25 -15.58 -7.64
C LEU A 43 6.59 -15.28 -6.28
N VAL A 44 7.33 -15.48 -5.20
CA VAL A 44 6.87 -15.22 -3.83
C VAL A 44 6.65 -13.71 -3.61
N ASP A 45 7.59 -12.88 -4.03
CA ASP A 45 7.50 -11.43 -3.92
C ASP A 45 6.29 -10.86 -4.67
N ARG A 46 6.01 -11.39 -5.86
CA ARG A 46 4.83 -11.00 -6.65
C ARG A 46 3.52 -11.37 -5.96
N GLU A 47 3.44 -12.53 -5.32
CA GLU A 47 2.26 -12.90 -4.53
C GLU A 47 2.12 -12.02 -3.28
N HIS A 48 3.22 -11.76 -2.57
CA HIS A 48 3.21 -10.90 -1.40
C HIS A 48 2.74 -9.48 -1.76
N ALA A 49 3.33 -8.87 -2.80
CA ALA A 49 2.93 -7.56 -3.31
C ALA A 49 1.47 -7.55 -3.78
N TYR A 50 1.00 -8.61 -4.44
CA TYR A 50 -0.40 -8.72 -4.85
C TYR A 50 -1.36 -8.67 -3.65
N ARG A 51 -1.04 -9.41 -2.58
CA ARG A 51 -1.85 -9.44 -1.36
C ARG A 51 -1.84 -8.11 -0.62
N GLU A 52 -0.67 -7.48 -0.48
CA GLU A 52 -0.57 -6.16 0.14
C GLU A 52 -1.33 -5.10 -0.65
N ASN A 53 -1.17 -5.05 -1.97
CA ASN A 53 -1.93 -4.12 -2.81
C ASN A 53 -3.45 -4.34 -2.69
N ARG A 54 -3.90 -5.60 -2.62
CA ARG A 54 -5.31 -5.92 -2.42
C ARG A 54 -5.81 -5.49 -1.04
N ARG A 55 -4.99 -5.65 0.01
CA ARG A 55 -5.29 -5.18 1.37
C ARG A 55 -5.47 -3.67 1.38
N ILE A 56 -4.49 -2.93 0.86
CA ILE A 56 -4.51 -1.46 0.78
C ILE A 56 -5.72 -0.97 -0.03
N ALA A 57 -5.96 -1.54 -1.20
CA ALA A 57 -7.10 -1.17 -2.05
C ALA A 57 -8.46 -1.40 -1.36
N ARG A 58 -8.58 -2.46 -0.56
CA ARG A 58 -9.77 -2.71 0.26
C ARG A 58 -9.92 -1.65 1.35
N LEU A 59 -8.86 -1.39 2.13
CA LEU A 59 -8.88 -0.40 3.21
C LEU A 59 -9.22 1.00 2.70
N LEU A 60 -8.62 1.43 1.58
CA LEU A 60 -8.93 2.73 0.98
C LEU A 60 -10.38 2.84 0.51
N ARG A 61 -10.97 1.74 0.01
CA ARG A 61 -12.38 1.70 -0.40
C ARG A 61 -13.32 1.80 0.81
N GLU A 62 -13.01 1.08 1.87
CA GLU A 62 -13.78 1.08 3.12
C GLU A 62 -13.66 2.40 3.88
N ALA A 63 -12.52 3.08 3.81
CA ALA A 63 -12.29 4.36 4.49
C ALA A 63 -13.12 5.52 3.95
N GLN A 64 -13.65 5.43 2.71
CA GLN A 64 -14.52 6.43 2.08
C GLN A 64 -14.05 7.89 2.27
N LEU A 65 -12.74 8.12 2.11
CA LEU A 65 -12.12 9.42 2.37
C LEU A 65 -12.67 10.48 1.41
N LYS A 66 -13.14 11.62 1.96
CA LYS A 66 -13.65 12.75 1.17
C LYS A 66 -12.63 13.30 0.18
N SER A 67 -11.35 13.20 0.50
CA SER A 67 -10.24 13.55 -0.37
C SER A 67 -9.28 12.37 -0.49
N SER A 68 -9.58 11.43 -1.39
CA SER A 68 -8.79 10.20 -1.60
C SER A 68 -7.36 10.45 -2.07
N GLN A 69 -7.10 11.59 -2.71
CA GLN A 69 -5.77 12.02 -3.14
C GLN A 69 -4.97 12.74 -2.04
N ALA A 70 -5.53 12.90 -0.83
CA ALA A 70 -4.80 13.54 0.25
C ALA A 70 -3.60 12.66 0.66
N CYS A 71 -2.41 13.23 0.64
CA CYS A 71 -1.15 12.57 0.96
C CYS A 71 -0.39 13.39 2.01
N MET A 72 0.37 12.74 2.89
CA MET A 72 1.13 13.45 3.93
C MET A 72 2.29 14.28 3.32
N GLU A 73 2.80 13.84 2.17
CA GLU A 73 3.86 14.48 1.39
C GLU A 73 3.42 15.83 0.81
N ASP A 74 2.12 16.00 0.53
CA ASP A 74 1.53 17.23 -0.01
C ASP A 74 1.17 18.26 1.06
N ILE A 75 1.55 18.03 2.32
CA ILE A 75 1.34 18.99 3.40
C ILE A 75 2.22 20.22 3.12
N ARG A 76 1.58 21.26 2.58
CA ARG A 76 2.21 22.57 2.42
C ARG A 76 2.40 23.22 3.79
N ASN A 77 3.66 23.35 4.19
CA ASN A 77 4.10 24.16 5.33
C ASN A 77 4.23 25.62 4.88
N GLY A 78 3.09 26.27 4.63
CA GLY A 78 3.07 27.70 4.33
C GLY A 78 3.30 28.53 5.61
N THR A 79 3.80 29.76 5.44
CA THR A 79 4.15 30.75 6.48
C THR A 79 2.99 31.20 7.41
N GLY A 80 1.83 30.55 7.36
CA GLY A 80 0.68 30.79 8.24
C GLY A 80 0.14 29.53 8.92
N ARG A 81 0.82 28.39 8.82
CA ARG A 81 0.41 27.11 9.43
C ARG A 81 1.49 26.66 10.41
N ASN A 82 1.28 26.88 11.70
CA ASN A 82 2.14 26.35 12.78
C ASN A 82 1.96 24.83 12.93
N LEU A 83 2.24 24.06 11.88
CA LEU A 83 2.33 22.61 11.94
C LEU A 83 3.78 22.23 12.17
N ASP A 84 4.04 21.51 13.26
CA ASP A 84 5.36 20.93 13.51
C ASP A 84 5.61 19.79 12.52
N HIS A 85 6.63 19.96 11.67
CA HIS A 85 7.03 18.97 10.67
C HIS A 85 7.48 17.65 11.32
N VAL A 86 8.14 17.72 12.47
CA VAL A 86 8.60 16.53 13.20
C VAL A 86 7.39 15.73 13.67
N LEU A 87 6.41 16.40 14.26
CA LEU A 87 5.16 15.77 14.67
C LEU A 87 4.41 15.17 13.47
N MET A 88 4.27 15.90 12.36
CA MET A 88 3.57 15.37 11.19
C MET A 88 4.24 14.13 10.60
N ALA A 89 5.58 14.08 10.57
CA ALA A 89 6.34 12.90 10.15
C ALA A 89 6.14 11.72 11.13
N GLN A 90 6.12 11.97 12.43
CA GLN A 90 5.82 10.93 13.43
C GLN A 90 4.39 10.39 13.28
N LEU A 91 3.41 11.27 13.04
CA LEU A 91 2.02 10.88 12.83
C LEU A 91 1.82 10.10 11.53
N ALA A 92 2.59 10.41 10.48
CA ALA A 92 2.59 9.66 9.22
C ALA A 92 3.07 8.21 9.40
N GLY A 93 3.90 7.93 10.42
CA GLY A 93 4.31 6.57 10.78
C GLY A 93 3.21 5.74 11.46
N CYS A 94 2.03 6.32 11.73
CA CYS A 94 0.84 5.64 12.26
C CYS A 94 1.05 4.85 13.58
N GLN A 95 2.16 5.07 14.29
CA GLN A 95 2.46 4.39 15.55
C GLN A 95 1.42 4.70 16.64
N TRP A 96 0.83 5.91 16.60
CA TRP A 96 -0.27 6.31 17.46
C TRP A 96 -1.51 5.40 17.33
N ILE A 97 -1.74 4.80 16.16
CA ILE A 97 -2.83 3.82 15.96
C ILE A 97 -2.53 2.54 16.74
N ARG A 98 -1.28 2.03 16.64
CA ARG A 98 -0.83 0.85 17.38
C ARG A 98 -0.80 1.09 18.89
N ALA A 99 -0.55 2.32 19.31
CA ALA A 99 -0.58 2.74 20.70
C ALA A 99 -2.01 3.09 21.20
N HIS A 100 -3.05 2.92 20.36
CA HIS A 100 -4.44 3.27 20.69
C HIS A 100 -4.63 4.73 21.15
N GLN A 101 -3.86 5.65 20.57
CA GLN A 101 -3.93 7.07 20.88
C GLN A 101 -4.91 7.79 19.95
N ASN A 102 -5.64 8.78 20.49
CA ASN A 102 -6.55 9.60 19.71
C ASN A 102 -5.84 10.84 19.15
N LEU A 103 -6.13 11.21 17.90
CA LEU A 103 -5.70 12.47 17.32
C LEU A 103 -6.84 13.47 17.30
N ILE A 104 -6.60 14.66 17.83
CA ILE A 104 -7.55 15.77 17.82
C ILE A 104 -7.01 16.86 16.89
N LEU A 105 -7.76 17.17 15.84
CA LEU A 105 -7.41 18.20 14.87
C LEU A 105 -8.18 19.50 15.17
N THR A 106 -7.48 20.53 15.62
CA THR A 106 -8.07 21.83 15.99
C THR A 106 -7.66 22.94 15.01
N GLY A 107 -8.40 24.05 15.01
CA GLY A 107 -8.13 25.23 14.18
C GLY A 107 -9.39 25.82 13.53
N ALA A 108 -9.26 26.99 12.90
CA ALA A 108 -10.37 27.68 12.25
C ALA A 108 -10.97 26.88 11.06
N THR A 109 -12.20 27.20 10.67
CA THR A 109 -12.80 26.68 9.44
C THR A 109 -11.97 27.12 8.22
N GLY A 110 -11.95 26.31 7.16
CA GLY A 110 -11.13 26.60 5.97
C GLY A 110 -9.65 26.23 6.08
N CYS A 111 -9.10 25.94 7.26
CA CYS A 111 -7.68 25.53 7.43
C CYS A 111 -7.36 24.09 6.97
N ARG A 112 -8.15 23.51 6.05
CA ARG A 112 -7.95 22.16 5.48
C ARG A 112 -7.78 21.02 6.51
N LYS A 113 -8.42 21.10 7.70
CA LYS A 113 -8.39 20.03 8.72
C LYS A 113 -8.93 18.70 8.20
N THR A 114 -10.03 18.73 7.45
CA THR A 114 -10.62 17.55 6.81
C THR A 114 -9.65 16.90 5.82
N TRP A 115 -8.89 17.71 5.08
CA TRP A 115 -7.88 17.19 4.16
C TRP A 115 -6.72 16.53 4.92
N LEU A 116 -6.26 17.12 6.02
CA LEU A 116 -5.22 16.52 6.87
C LEU A 116 -5.68 15.21 7.51
N ALA A 117 -6.94 15.14 7.96
CA ALA A 117 -7.53 13.89 8.43
C ALA A 117 -7.56 12.81 7.34
N CYS A 118 -7.89 13.19 6.10
CA CYS A 118 -7.85 12.26 4.96
C CYS A 118 -6.42 11.82 4.63
N ALA A 119 -5.42 12.72 4.70
CA ALA A 119 -4.02 12.37 4.47
C ALA A 119 -3.51 11.36 5.50
N LEU A 120 -3.81 11.59 6.79
CA LEU A 120 -3.50 10.65 7.88
C LEU A 120 -4.24 9.32 7.70
N GLY A 121 -5.51 9.35 7.29
CA GLY A 121 -6.28 8.14 6.97
C GLY A 121 -5.71 7.35 5.79
N ASN A 122 -5.23 8.03 4.75
CA ASN A 122 -4.56 7.40 3.61
C ASN A 122 -3.25 6.74 4.03
N ALA A 123 -2.43 7.44 4.82
CA ALA A 123 -1.21 6.88 5.41
C ALA A 123 -1.51 5.64 6.26
N ALA A 124 -2.59 5.65 7.05
CA ALA A 124 -3.00 4.51 7.86
C ALA A 124 -3.48 3.29 7.04
N CYS A 125 -3.94 3.50 5.81
CA CYS A 125 -4.40 2.43 4.93
C CYS A 125 -3.25 1.72 4.19
N ARG A 126 -2.08 2.36 4.09
CA ARG A 126 -0.89 1.84 3.42
C ARG A 126 -0.10 1.00 4.41
#